data_AF-X1PL22-F1
#
_entry.id   AF-X1PL22-F1
#
_cell.length_a   1.000
_cell.length_b   1.000
_cell.length_c   1.000
_cell.angle_alpha   90.00
_cell.angle_beta   90.00
_cell.angle_gamma   90.00
#
_symmetry.space_group_name_H-M   'P 1'
#
loop_
_entity.id
_entity.type
_entity.pdbx_description
1 polymer ?
#
loop_
_entity_poly.entity_id
_entity_poly.type
_entity_poly.pdbx_seq_one_letter_code
_entity_poly.pdbx_strand_id
1 'polypeptide(L)'
;EVEDFYKKSSIGIMTTPGPPPAYAAKHGKPIVYGITIPLHAKSRELAAEFIKLLLSETGKNIMEMKNGQPFIEPLLCDHPENLPTRLKEVV
;
A
#
# COMPACT_ATOMS: atom_id res chain seq x y z
N GLU A 1 -10.72 6.91 -1.71
CA GLU A 1 -11.20 5.53 -1.45
C GLU A 1 -10.51 4.84 -0.29
N VAL A 2 -9.23 4.45 -0.39
CA VAL A 2 -8.52 3.76 0.72
C VAL A 2 -8.51 4.63 1.99
N GLU A 3 -8.19 5.92 1.87
CA GLU A 3 -8.21 6.84 3.01
C GLU A 3 -9.59 6.95 3.66
N ASP A 4 -10.66 7.00 2.86
CA ASP A 4 -12.03 7.07 3.34
C ASP A 4 -12.44 5.78 4.07
N PHE A 5 -11.99 4.61 3.59
CA PHE A 5 -12.23 3.32 4.25
C PHE A 5 -11.65 3.31 5.67
N TYR A 6 -10.37 3.66 5.82
CA TYR A 6 -9.69 3.63 7.12
C TYR A 6 -10.19 4.73 8.09
N LYS A 7 -10.62 5.89 7.58
CA LYS A 7 -11.19 6.97 8.39
C LYS A 7 -12.50 6.60 9.09
N LYS A 8 -13.20 5.55 8.65
CA LYS A 8 -14.41 5.01 9.29
C LYS A 8 -14.13 4.50 10.70
N SER A 9 -12.91 4.06 10.98
CA SER A 9 -12.47 3.66 12.31
C SER A 9 -11.81 4.84 13.02
N SER A 10 -12.15 5.03 14.29
CA SER A 10 -11.52 6.05 15.14
C SER A 10 -11.50 5.64 16.61
N ILE A 11 -10.60 6.25 17.37
CA ILE A 11 -10.56 6.16 18.83
C ILE A 11 -10.63 7.56 19.42
N GLY A 12 -11.26 7.71 20.59
CA GLY A 12 -11.22 8.94 21.36
C GLY A 12 -9.95 8.98 22.20
N ILE A 13 -9.11 10.00 22.01
CA ILE A 13 -7.91 10.24 22.82
C ILE A 13 -8.21 11.43 23.74
N MET A 14 -8.05 11.25 25.05
CA MET A 14 -8.20 12.36 26.00
C MET A 14 -7.12 13.40 25.75
N THR A 15 -7.52 14.65 25.53
CA THR A 15 -6.60 15.77 25.28
C THR A 15 -6.46 16.68 26.48
N THR A 16 -7.53 16.84 27.25
CA THR A 16 -7.55 17.69 28.45
C THR A 16 -8.27 16.96 29.59
N PRO A 17 -7.57 16.70 30.73
CA PRO A 17 -8.21 16.18 31.94
C PRO A 17 -9.09 17.24 32.61
N GLY A 18 -10.16 16.83 33.29
CA GLY A 18 -11.00 17.72 34.10
C GLY A 18 -12.45 17.24 34.20
N PRO A 19 -13.35 17.96 34.91
CA PRO A 19 -14.79 17.74 34.87
C PRO A 19 -15.49 18.81 34.00
N PRO A 20 -15.96 18.50 32.77
CA PRO A 20 -15.81 17.22 32.07
C PRO A 20 -14.47 17.09 31.32
N PRO A 21 -13.99 15.86 31.09
CA PRO A 21 -12.78 15.63 30.30
C PRO A 21 -13.05 15.91 28.81
N ALA A 22 -12.05 16.44 28.11
CA ALA A 22 -12.12 16.66 26.67
C ALA A 22 -11.38 15.56 25.89
N TYR A 23 -11.96 15.16 24.77
CA TYR A 23 -11.41 14.13 23.88
C TYR A 23 -11.32 14.65 22.44
N ALA A 24 -10.34 14.14 21.70
CA ALA A 24 -10.24 14.32 20.25
C ALA A 24 -10.29 12.96 19.55
N ALA A 25 -11.00 12.90 18.42
CA ALA A 25 -11.03 11.71 17.59
C ALA A 25 -9.71 11.55 16.84
N LYS A 26 -9.10 10.36 16.93
CA LYS A 26 -7.99 9.94 16.10
C LYS A 26 -8.49 8.90 15.10
N HIS A 27 -8.50 9.27 13.82
CA HIS A 27 -8.92 8.40 12.73
C HIS A 27 -7.82 7.44 12.29
N GLY A 28 -8.23 6.27 11.79
CA GLY A 28 -7.35 5.29 11.18
C GLY A 28 -6.61 5.87 9.97
N LYS A 29 -5.32 5.51 9.84
CA LYS A 29 -4.54 5.77 8.63
C LYS A 29 -4.52 4.53 7.74
N PRO A 30 -4.43 4.69 6.41
CA PRO A 30 -4.27 3.58 5.48
C PRO A 30 -3.10 2.66 5.83
N ILE A 31 -3.33 1.35 5.71
CA ILE A 31 -2.26 0.35 5.64
C ILE A 31 -2.04 0.04 4.16
N VAL A 32 -0.96 0.59 3.62
CA VAL A 32 -0.59 0.46 2.20
C VAL A 32 0.74 -0.29 2.11
N TYR A 33 0.76 -1.35 1.32
CA TYR A 33 1.97 -2.12 1.07
C TYR A 33 2.75 -1.52 -0.09
N GLY A 34 4.06 -1.35 0.12
CA GLY A 34 5.02 -0.98 -0.91
C GLY A 34 5.98 -2.13 -1.18
N ILE A 35 6.48 -2.22 -2.40
CA ILE A 35 7.51 -3.16 -2.83
C ILE A 35 8.57 -2.43 -3.66
N THR A 36 9.82 -2.87 -3.58
CA THR A 36 10.93 -2.28 -4.35
C THR A 36 11.96 -3.33 -4.74
N ILE A 37 12.83 -2.98 -5.69
CA ILE A 37 14.03 -3.75 -6.02
C ILE A 37 15.22 -3.02 -5.37
N PRO A 38 15.89 -3.60 -4.36
CA PRO A 38 17.05 -2.97 -3.73
C PRO A 38 18.13 -2.56 -4.74
N LEU A 39 18.81 -1.44 -4.49
CA LEU A 39 19.85 -0.91 -5.38
C LEU A 39 20.92 -1.96 -5.72
N HIS A 40 21.32 -2.77 -4.74
CA HIS A 40 22.36 -3.79 -4.87
C HIS A 40 21.81 -5.22 -5.03
N ALA A 41 20.57 -5.38 -5.52
CA ALA A 41 20.02 -6.70 -5.79
C ALA A 41 20.89 -7.46 -6.80
N LYS A 42 21.29 -8.68 -6.46
CA LYS A 42 22.19 -9.52 -7.29
C LYS A 42 21.59 -9.94 -8.63
N SER A 43 20.27 -9.96 -8.73
CA SER A 43 19.52 -10.36 -9.93
C SER A 43 18.32 -9.42 -10.12
N ARG A 44 18.58 -8.23 -10.65
CA ARG A 44 17.57 -7.16 -10.82
C ARG A 44 16.49 -7.55 -11.82
N GLU A 45 16.87 -8.31 -12.85
CA GLU A 45 15.99 -8.76 -13.91
C GLU A 45 14.99 -9.79 -13.38
N LEU A 46 15.45 -10.76 -12.59
CA LEU A 46 14.56 -11.73 -11.95
C LEU A 46 13.64 -11.08 -10.91
N ALA A 47 14.13 -10.10 -10.17
CA ALA A 47 13.30 -9.33 -9.25
C ALA A 47 12.19 -8.56 -10.00
N ALA A 48 12.50 -8.00 -11.18
CA ALA A 48 11.50 -7.36 -12.02
C ALA A 48 10.45 -8.36 -12.53
N GLU A 49 10.84 -9.57 -12.95
CA GLU A 49 9.89 -10.61 -13.34
C GLU A 49 8.97 -11.03 -12.18
N PHE A 50 9.49 -11.11 -10.96
CA PHE A 50 8.67 -11.39 -9.79
C PHE A 50 7.61 -10.30 -9.54
N ILE A 51 8.00 -9.01 -9.67
CA ILE A 51 7.04 -7.91 -9.52
C ILE A 51 6.01 -7.95 -10.66
N LYS A 52 6.39 -8.26 -11.90
CA LYS A 52 5.42 -8.46 -13.00
C LYS A 52 4.42 -9.56 -12.68
N LEU A 53 4.88 -10.69 -12.11
CA LEU A 53 3.99 -11.76 -11.67
C LEU A 53 3.02 -11.28 -10.58
N LEU A 54 3.51 -10.52 -9.59
CA LEU A 54 2.67 -9.95 -8.53
C LEU A 54 1.58 -9.01 -9.09
N LEU A 55 1.90 -8.19 -10.09
CA LEU A 55 0.97 -7.23 -10.69
C LEU A 55 0.05 -7.85 -11.77
N SER A 56 0.36 -9.06 -12.24
CA SER A 56 -0.45 -9.79 -13.21
C SER A 56 -1.80 -10.23 -12.63
N GLU A 57 -2.72 -10.70 -13.47
CA GLU A 57 -3.98 -11.33 -13.04
C GLU A 57 -3.76 -12.48 -12.04
N THR A 58 -2.67 -13.24 -12.20
CA THR A 58 -2.32 -14.32 -11.27
C THR A 58 -2.03 -13.77 -9.88
N GLY A 59 -1.22 -12.72 -9.79
CA GLY A 59 -0.87 -12.07 -8.53
C GLY A 59 -2.09 -11.37 -7.91
N LYS A 60 -2.89 -10.65 -8.71
CA LYS A 60 -4.15 -10.05 -8.26
C LYS A 60 -5.12 -11.09 -7.69
N ASN A 61 -5.33 -12.22 -8.36
CA ASN A 61 -6.18 -13.29 -7.84
C ASN A 61 -5.65 -13.86 -6.50
N ILE A 62 -4.33 -14.00 -6.35
CA ILE A 62 -3.74 -14.47 -5.08
C ILE A 62 -3.97 -13.46 -3.95
N MET A 63 -3.66 -12.18 -4.18
CA MET A 63 -3.73 -11.16 -3.14
C MET A 63 -5.17 -10.79 -2.82
N GLU A 64 -5.98 -10.45 -3.82
CA GLU A 64 -7.32 -9.93 -3.63
C GLU A 64 -8.31 -11.04 -3.27
N MET A 65 -8.38 -12.08 -4.10
CA MET A 65 -9.45 -13.08 -3.99
C MET A 65 -9.16 -14.14 -2.94
N LYS A 66 -7.92 -14.62 -2.86
CA LYS A 66 -7.56 -15.69 -1.91
C LYS A 66 -7.18 -15.16 -0.53
N ASN A 67 -6.57 -13.98 -0.47
CA ASN A 67 -6.01 -13.43 0.78
C ASN A 67 -6.71 -12.16 1.27
N GLY A 68 -7.68 -11.60 0.53
CA GLY A 68 -8.45 -10.42 0.96
C GLY A 68 -7.63 -9.13 1.02
N GLN A 69 -6.56 -9.03 0.23
CA GLN A 69 -5.68 -7.88 0.14
C GLN A 69 -5.86 -7.18 -1.21
N PRO A 70 -6.82 -6.23 -1.32
CA PRO A 70 -7.05 -5.49 -2.56
C PRO A 70 -5.84 -4.62 -2.94
N PHE A 71 -5.58 -4.51 -4.24
CA PHE A 71 -4.61 -3.54 -4.74
C PHE A 71 -5.16 -2.11 -4.67
N ILE A 72 -4.25 -1.14 -4.72
CA ILE A 72 -4.60 0.26 -4.96
C ILE A 72 -4.69 0.47 -6.46
N GLU A 73 -5.75 1.15 -6.91
CA GLU A 73 -5.97 1.47 -8.31
C GLU A 73 -6.18 3.00 -8.45
N PRO A 74 -5.36 3.72 -9.25
CA PRO A 74 -4.18 3.22 -9.96
C PRO A 74 -3.04 2.82 -9.00
N LEU A 75 -2.15 1.95 -9.47
CA LEU A 75 -0.89 1.68 -8.77
C LEU A 75 -0.10 2.98 -8.57
N LEU A 76 0.58 3.08 -7.44
CA LEU A 76 1.42 4.23 -7.11
C LEU A 76 2.88 3.82 -7.19
N CYS A 77 3.67 4.58 -7.95
CA CYS A 77 5.12 4.41 -8.02
C CYS A 77 5.80 5.76 -7.89
N ASP A 78 6.67 5.87 -6.91
CA ASP A 78 7.64 6.94 -6.84
C ASP A 78 8.75 6.70 -7.87
N HIS A 79 9.18 7.77 -8.54
CA HIS A 79 10.28 7.72 -9.52
C HIS A 79 10.14 6.66 -10.63
N PRO A 80 9.03 6.63 -11.39
CA PRO A 80 8.81 5.64 -12.45
C PRO A 80 9.91 5.65 -13.53
N GLU A 81 10.63 6.76 -13.69
CA GLU A 81 11.79 6.88 -14.56
C GLU A 81 12.90 5.87 -14.24
N ASN A 82 13.04 5.48 -12.97
CA ASN A 82 14.08 4.57 -12.46
C ASN A 82 13.70 3.09 -12.54
N LEU A 83 12.46 2.77 -12.92
CA LEU A 83 12.04 1.38 -13.07
C LEU A 83 12.79 0.71 -14.23
N PRO A 84 13.10 -0.59 -14.12
CA PRO A 84 13.47 -1.40 -15.29
C PRO A 84 12.41 -1.28 -16.38
N THR A 85 12.80 -1.26 -17.65
CA THR A 85 11.87 -1.09 -18.79
C THR A 85 10.68 -2.04 -18.73
N ARG A 86 10.91 -3.30 -18.33
CA ARG A 86 9.87 -4.32 -18.23
C ARG A 86 8.77 -4.02 -17.21
N LEU A 87 9.04 -3.16 -16.22
CA LEU A 87 8.08 -2.73 -15.20
C LEU A 87 7.33 -1.45 -15.58
N LYS A 88 7.90 -0.60 -16.43
CA LYS A 88 7.26 0.65 -16.89
C LYS A 88 5.96 0.44 -17.67
N GLU A 89 5.75 -0.76 -18.20
CA GLU A 89 4.56 -1.12 -18.97
C GLU A 89 3.41 -1.62 -18.09
N VAL A 90 3.69 -2.00 -16.83
CA VAL A 90 2.73 -2.64 -15.91
C VAL A 90 2.44 -1.83 -14.65
N VAL A 91 3.18 -0.75 -14.44
CA VAL A 91 3.03 0.23 -13.36
C VAL A 91 2.63 1.55 -13.98
#